data_AF-A0A499VL07-F1
#
_entry.id   AF-A0A499VL07-F1
#
_cell.length_a   1.000
_cell.length_b   1.000
_cell.length_c   1.000
_cell.angle_alpha   90.00
_cell.angle_beta   90.00
_cell.angle_gamma   90.00
#
_symmetry.space_group_name_H-M   'P 1'
#
loop_
_entity.id
_entity.type
_entity.pdbx_description
1 polymer ?
#
loop_
_entity_poly.entity_id
_entity_poly.type
_entity_poly.pdbx_seq_one_letter_code
_entity_poly.pdbx_strand_id
1 'polypeptide(L)'
;MTGHHQTLALLLFSGFVAVTLAITTWVSRHRHGSAEEFYAGGRLFSPMENGFAIAGDYMSAASFLGVTGLIALYGYDGLLYVVGFLVAWLVVLFLVAELVRNCGRFTLADVVAARMSERPVRIAAGTSSVTVSVLYLVAQMVGAGSLVALLLGVQAGQRAPGR
;
A
#
# COMPACT_ATOMS: atom_id res chain seq x y z
N MET A 1 6.20 31.89 -15.14
CA MET A 1 5.37 31.77 -13.91
C MET A 1 5.40 30.36 -13.28
N THR A 2 6.35 29.49 -13.66
CA THR A 2 6.44 28.07 -13.25
C THR A 2 7.20 27.82 -11.94
N GLY A 3 8.17 28.67 -11.58
CA GLY A 3 9.03 28.46 -10.41
C GLY A 3 8.30 28.49 -9.06
N HIS A 4 7.27 29.33 -8.89
CA HIS A 4 6.57 29.46 -7.60
C HIS A 4 5.71 28.21 -7.28
N HIS A 5 5.04 27.65 -8.30
CA HIS A 5 4.21 26.45 -8.15
C HIS A 5 5.06 25.21 -7.86
N GLN A 6 6.22 25.07 -8.50
CA GLN A 6 7.13 23.95 -8.29
C GLN A 6 7.77 23.99 -6.89
N THR A 7 8.18 25.18 -6.43
CA THR A 7 8.70 25.35 -5.06
C THR A 7 7.63 25.05 -4.02
N LEU A 8 6.39 25.51 -4.21
CA LEU A 8 5.28 25.18 -3.31
C LEU A 8 4.98 23.68 -3.30
N ALA A 9 4.96 23.02 -4.47
CA ALA A 9 4.74 21.57 -4.55
C ALA A 9 5.84 20.77 -3.83
N LEU A 10 7.11 21.16 -4.02
CA LEU A 10 8.24 20.55 -3.31
C LEU A 10 8.14 20.74 -1.80
N LEU A 11 7.84 21.96 -1.34
CA LEU A 11 7.70 22.24 0.09
C LEU A 11 6.56 21.44 0.73
N LEU A 12 5.40 21.37 0.07
CA LEU A 12 4.25 20.59 0.54
C LEU A 12 4.56 19.09 0.56
N PHE A 13 5.21 18.56 -0.49
CA PHE A 13 5.61 17.15 -0.57
C PHE A 13 6.63 16.79 0.52
N SER A 14 7.72 17.55 0.64
CA SER A 14 8.74 17.32 1.66
C SER A 14 8.18 17.51 3.07
N GLY A 15 7.31 18.50 3.28
CA GLY A 15 6.62 18.72 4.54
C GLY A 15 5.74 17.54 4.93
N PHE A 16 4.93 17.03 3.99
CA PHE A 16 4.11 15.84 4.19
C PHE A 16 4.96 14.62 4.56
N VAL A 17 5.99 14.31 3.78
CA VAL A 17 6.91 13.18 4.04
C VAL A 17 7.56 13.32 5.42
N ALA A 18 8.06 14.51 5.77
CA ALA A 18 8.69 14.76 7.06
C ALA A 18 7.72 14.56 8.23
N VAL A 19 6.48 15.06 8.12
CA VAL A 19 5.44 14.88 9.14
C VAL A 19 5.09 13.40 9.30
N THR A 20 4.87 12.67 8.20
CA THR A 20 4.58 11.22 8.26
C THR A 20 5.72 10.47 8.94
N LEU A 21 6.97 10.75 8.54
CA LEU A 21 8.14 10.09 9.13
C LEU A 21 8.31 10.44 10.62
N ALA A 22 8.05 11.70 11.00
CA ALA A 22 8.10 12.14 12.39
C ALA A 22 7.05 11.44 13.24
N ILE A 23 5.81 11.33 12.76
CA ILE A 23 4.73 10.61 13.46
C ILE A 23 5.08 9.12 13.57
N THR A 24 5.47 8.46 12.48
CA THR A 24 5.81 7.03 12.49
C THR A 24 6.98 6.73 13.42
N THR A 25 8.03 7.55 13.39
CA THR A 25 9.19 7.37 14.28
C THR A 25 8.87 7.69 15.73
N TRP A 26 8.04 8.70 16.00
CA TRP A 26 7.55 9.01 17.35
C TRP A 26 6.75 7.83 17.90
N VAL A 27 5.73 7.34 17.18
CA VAL A 27 4.93 6.18 17.59
C VAL A 27 5.83 4.95 17.77
N SER A 28 6.72 4.67 16.83
CA SER A 28 7.61 3.51 16.89
C SER A 28 8.55 3.53 18.11
N ARG A 29 8.94 4.71 18.60
CA ARG A 29 9.80 4.86 19.78
C ARG A 29 9.05 4.74 21.10
N HIS A 30 7.73 4.93 21.09
CA HIS A 30 6.87 4.83 22.28
C HIS A 30 6.22 3.44 22.44
N ARG A 31 6.52 2.47 21.56
CA ARG A 31 6.00 1.10 21.67
C ARG A 31 6.85 0.24 22.60
N HIS A 32 6.17 -0.57 23.41
CA HIS A 32 6.80 -1.60 24.23
C HIS A 32 6.85 -2.91 23.42
N GLY A 33 7.96 -3.64 23.50
CA GLY A 33 8.34 -4.68 22.50
C GLY A 33 7.53 -5.98 22.48
N SER A 34 6.23 -5.98 22.78
CA SER A 34 5.40 -7.20 22.70
C SER A 34 4.90 -7.47 21.27
N ALA A 35 4.83 -8.75 20.89
CA ALA A 35 4.32 -9.16 19.57
C ALA A 35 2.84 -8.80 19.38
N GLU A 36 2.03 -8.79 20.46
CA GLU A 36 0.63 -8.40 20.41
C GLU A 36 0.46 -6.88 20.19
N GLU A 37 1.35 -6.07 20.76
CA GLU A 37 1.39 -4.63 20.51
C GLU A 37 1.88 -4.31 19.09
N PHE A 38 2.76 -5.14 18.52
CA PHE A 38 3.25 -5.00 17.15
C PHE A 38 2.23 -5.44 16.10
N TYR A 39 1.61 -6.62 16.25
CA TYR A 39 0.72 -7.19 15.24
C TYR A 39 -0.76 -6.82 15.42
N ALA A 40 -1.22 -6.58 16.65
CA ALA A 40 -2.62 -6.26 16.94
C ALA A 40 -2.81 -4.85 17.53
N GLY A 41 -1.73 -4.07 17.70
CA GLY A 41 -1.81 -2.74 18.31
C GLY A 41 -2.37 -2.76 19.73
N GLY A 42 -2.19 -3.87 20.46
CA GLY A 42 -2.79 -4.07 21.77
C GLY A 42 -4.32 -4.24 21.76
N ARG A 43 -4.94 -4.45 20.60
CA ARG A 43 -6.40 -4.51 20.39
C ARG A 43 -7.14 -3.22 20.76
N LEU A 44 -6.43 -2.09 20.79
CA LEU A 44 -6.94 -0.80 21.26
C LEU A 44 -7.62 0.04 20.15
N PHE A 45 -7.53 -0.38 18.88
CA PHE A 45 -8.10 0.38 17.77
C PHE A 45 -9.61 0.21 17.65
N SER A 46 -10.31 1.32 17.48
CA SER A 46 -11.74 1.35 17.15
C SER A 46 -11.99 0.70 15.77
N PRO A 47 -13.15 0.05 15.55
CA PRO A 47 -13.51 -0.50 14.24
C PRO A 47 -13.41 0.51 13.09
N MET A 48 -13.71 1.79 13.34
CA MET A 48 -13.57 2.83 12.32
C MET A 48 -12.10 3.14 12.00
N GLU A 49 -11.22 3.22 13.00
CA GLU A 49 -9.79 3.49 12.80
C GLU A 49 -9.13 2.35 12.01
N ASN A 50 -9.46 1.10 12.36
CA ASN A 50 -9.00 -0.06 11.61
C ASN A 50 -9.57 -0.08 10.17
N GLY A 51 -10.84 0.30 10.00
CA GLY A 51 -11.45 0.43 8.67
C GLY A 51 -10.75 1.48 7.80
N PHE A 52 -10.42 2.64 8.37
CA PHE A 52 -9.66 3.68 7.67
C PHE A 52 -8.24 3.24 7.34
N ALA A 53 -7.57 2.49 8.23
CA ALA A 53 -6.25 1.94 7.96
C ALA A 53 -6.26 0.97 6.76
N ILE A 54 -7.18 0.00 6.74
CA ILE A 54 -7.30 -0.97 5.63
C ILE A 54 -7.70 -0.27 4.33
N ALA A 55 -8.63 0.70 4.39
CA ALA A 55 -9.00 1.50 3.23
C ALA A 55 -7.80 2.31 2.69
N GLY A 56 -6.97 2.86 3.59
CA GLY A 56 -5.73 3.56 3.26
C GLY A 56 -4.74 2.66 2.53
N ASP A 57 -4.52 1.45 3.01
CA ASP A 57 -3.63 0.47 2.36
C ASP A 57 -4.13 0.05 0.97
N TYR A 58 -5.45 -0.01 0.77
CA TYR A 58 -6.05 -0.29 -0.54
C TYR A 58 -5.84 0.86 -1.54
N MET A 59 -5.81 2.11 -1.08
CA MET A 59 -5.61 3.33 -1.89
C MET A 59 -4.14 3.59 -2.26
N SER A 60 -3.39 2.55 -2.61
CA SER A 60 -2.01 2.69 -3.08
C SER A 60 -1.91 3.37 -4.45
N ALA A 61 -0.72 3.93 -4.75
CA ALA A 61 -0.33 4.43 -6.07
C ALA A 61 -0.59 3.41 -7.20
N ALA A 62 -0.41 2.10 -6.92
CA ALA A 62 -0.70 1.05 -7.89
C ALA A 62 -2.20 0.96 -8.21
N SER A 63 -3.07 1.08 -7.21
CA SER A 63 -4.52 1.10 -7.40
C SER A 63 -4.95 2.35 -8.16
N PHE A 64 -4.41 3.52 -7.81
CA PHE A 64 -4.71 4.78 -8.50
C PHE A 64 -4.26 4.78 -9.96
N LEU A 65 -2.98 4.48 -10.22
CA LEU A 65 -2.42 4.41 -11.58
C LEU A 65 -3.00 3.24 -12.39
N GLY A 66 -3.30 2.11 -11.74
CA GLY A 66 -3.93 0.96 -12.37
C GLY A 66 -5.34 1.25 -12.83
N VAL A 67 -6.18 1.84 -11.97
CA VAL A 67 -7.56 2.23 -12.31
C VAL A 67 -7.58 3.30 -13.40
N THR A 68 -6.79 4.36 -13.25
CA THR A 68 -6.72 5.44 -14.25
C THR A 68 -6.15 4.95 -15.59
N GLY A 69 -5.13 4.09 -15.56
CA GLY A 69 -4.58 3.46 -16.76
C GLY A 69 -5.57 2.52 -17.45
N LEU A 70 -6.33 1.74 -16.69
CA LEU A 70 -7.33 0.83 -17.24
C LEU A 70 -8.48 1.60 -17.92
N ILE A 71 -8.95 2.69 -17.29
CA ILE A 71 -9.96 3.57 -17.90
C ILE A 71 -9.39 4.28 -19.14
N ALA A 72 -8.14 4.73 -19.11
CA ALA A 72 -7.51 5.36 -20.26
C ALA A 72 -7.37 4.42 -21.47
N LEU A 73 -7.14 3.13 -21.23
CA LEU A 73 -6.97 2.13 -22.29
C LEU A 73 -8.31 1.56 -22.81
N TYR A 74 -9.26 1.30 -21.91
CA TYR A 74 -10.50 0.57 -22.21
C TYR A 74 -11.77 1.43 -22.10
N GLY A 75 -11.64 2.72 -21.80
CA GLY A 75 -12.75 3.66 -21.74
C GLY A 75 -13.83 3.23 -20.74
N TYR A 76 -15.08 3.18 -21.20
CA TYR A 76 -16.24 2.84 -20.38
C TYR A 76 -16.19 1.40 -19.83
N ASP A 77 -15.65 0.45 -20.59
CA ASP A 77 -15.49 -0.93 -20.12
C ASP A 77 -14.48 -1.02 -18.97
N GLY A 78 -13.49 -0.11 -18.95
CA GLY A 78 -12.58 0.07 -17.82
C GLY A 78 -13.31 0.35 -16.51
N LEU A 79 -14.45 1.05 -16.53
CA LEU A 79 -15.26 1.31 -15.34
C LEU A 79 -15.84 0.02 -14.75
N LEU A 80 -16.28 -0.91 -15.61
CA LEU A 80 -16.80 -2.20 -15.15
C LEU A 80 -15.73 -3.04 -14.45
N TYR A 81 -14.49 -3.01 -14.94
CA TYR A 81 -13.36 -3.67 -14.28
C TYR A 81 -13.04 -3.07 -12.90
N VAL A 82 -13.15 -1.74 -12.76
CA VAL A 82 -12.90 -1.04 -11.48
C VAL A 82 -13.96 -1.40 -10.44
N VAL A 83 -15.23 -1.46 -10.86
CA VAL A 83 -16.33 -1.94 -9.99
C VAL A 83 -16.08 -3.39 -9.57
N GLY A 84 -15.68 -4.25 -10.51
CA GLY A 84 -15.32 -5.64 -10.22
C GLY A 84 -14.18 -5.76 -9.21
N PHE A 85 -13.13 -4.94 -9.36
CA PHE A 85 -11.99 -4.90 -8.43
C PHE A 85 -12.43 -4.49 -7.01
N LEU A 86 -13.25 -3.45 -6.89
CA LEU A 86 -13.79 -2.99 -5.60
C LEU A 86 -14.69 -4.04 -4.94
N VAL A 87 -15.61 -4.65 -5.71
CA VAL A 87 -16.52 -5.69 -5.19
C VAL A 87 -15.74 -6.93 -4.76
N ALA A 88 -14.76 -7.37 -5.55
CA ALA A 88 -13.89 -8.48 -5.19
C ALA A 88 -13.15 -8.22 -3.87
N TRP A 89 -12.64 -7.01 -3.67
CA TRP A 89 -12.01 -6.63 -2.41
C TRP A 89 -12.96 -6.72 -1.22
N LEU A 90 -14.19 -6.24 -1.34
CA LEU A 90 -15.21 -6.37 -0.29
C LEU A 90 -15.52 -7.84 0.02
N VAL A 91 -15.71 -8.67 -1.01
CA VAL A 91 -15.98 -10.11 -0.85
C VAL A 91 -14.82 -10.80 -0.13
N VAL A 92 -13.58 -10.50 -0.51
CA VAL A 92 -12.40 -11.04 0.16
C VAL A 92 -12.34 -10.58 1.62
N LEU A 93 -12.62 -9.30 1.91
CA LEU A 93 -12.68 -8.82 3.28
C LEU A 93 -13.73 -9.57 4.10
N PHE A 94 -14.95 -9.75 3.59
CA PHE A 94 -15.98 -10.48 4.33
C PHE A 94 -15.60 -11.94 4.57
N LEU A 95 -15.14 -12.66 3.54
CA LEU A 95 -14.82 -14.09 3.65
C LEU A 95 -13.54 -14.37 4.43
N VAL A 96 -12.46 -13.64 4.12
CA VAL A 96 -11.14 -13.90 4.71
C VAL A 96 -11.02 -13.26 6.09
N ALA A 97 -11.58 -12.07 6.32
CA ALA A 97 -11.48 -11.45 7.64
C ALA A 97 -12.23 -12.27 8.70
N GLU A 98 -13.38 -12.87 8.38
CA GLU A 98 -14.09 -13.73 9.33
C GLU A 98 -13.27 -15.00 9.66
N LEU A 99 -12.67 -15.64 8.65
CA LEU A 99 -11.79 -16.80 8.84
C LEU A 99 -10.59 -16.46 9.75
N VAL A 100 -9.90 -15.35 9.48
CA VAL A 100 -8.73 -14.92 10.24
C VAL A 100 -9.13 -14.50 11.67
N ARG A 101 -10.26 -13.81 11.84
CA ARG A 101 -10.79 -13.43 13.17
C ARG A 101 -11.10 -14.64 14.03
N ASN A 102 -11.64 -15.72 13.46
CA ASN A 102 -11.95 -16.94 14.21
C ASN A 102 -10.72 -17.79 14.57
N CYS A 103 -9.60 -17.66 13.84
CA CYS A 103 -8.39 -18.43 14.12
C CYS A 103 -7.51 -17.85 15.23
N GLY A 104 -7.68 -16.59 15.62
CA GLY A 104 -6.98 -15.98 16.76
C GLY A 104 -5.45 -15.90 16.62
N ARG A 105 -4.92 -16.02 15.39
CA ARG A 105 -3.48 -15.90 15.09
C ARG A 105 -3.17 -14.55 14.44
N PHE A 106 -1.92 -14.10 14.57
CA PHE A 106 -1.49 -12.77 14.14
C PHE A 106 -1.12 -12.67 12.65
N THR A 107 -0.87 -13.79 11.97
CA THR A 107 -0.50 -13.79 10.54
C THR A 107 -1.32 -14.81 9.74
N LEU A 108 -1.58 -14.51 8.46
CA LEU A 108 -2.22 -15.45 7.53
C LEU A 108 -1.43 -16.76 7.39
N ALA A 109 -0.09 -16.68 7.47
CA ALA A 109 0.77 -17.86 7.46
C ALA A 109 0.48 -18.79 8.66
N ASP A 110 0.26 -18.21 9.85
CA ASP A 110 -0.07 -18.98 11.05
C ASP A 110 -1.49 -19.58 10.99
N VAL A 111 -2.43 -18.90 10.32
CA VAL A 111 -3.79 -19.44 10.09
C VAL A 111 -3.74 -20.68 9.19
N VAL A 112 -2.95 -20.64 8.11
CA VAL A 112 -2.79 -21.78 7.20
C VAL A 112 -1.96 -22.89 7.85
N ALA A 113 -0.90 -22.54 8.59
CA ALA A 113 -0.08 -23.48 9.34
C ALA A 113 -0.86 -24.17 10.47
N ALA A 114 -1.91 -23.56 11.03
CA ALA A 114 -2.74 -24.20 12.04
C ALA A 114 -3.50 -25.45 11.54
N ARG A 115 -3.67 -25.60 10.21
CA ARG A 115 -4.33 -26.79 9.60
C ARG A 115 -3.38 -27.67 8.78
N MET A 116 -2.11 -27.30 8.65
CA MET A 116 -1.12 -28.00 7.81
C MET A 116 0.22 -28.12 8.55
N SER A 117 1.27 -28.69 7.93
CA SER A 117 2.59 -28.79 8.56
C SER A 117 3.26 -27.42 8.67
N GLU A 118 3.56 -26.98 9.91
CA GLU A 118 4.00 -25.61 10.20
C GLU A 118 5.25 -25.16 9.42
N ARG A 119 6.30 -25.98 9.36
CA ARG A 119 7.59 -25.56 8.79
C ARG A 119 7.55 -25.27 7.28
N PRO A 120 7.10 -26.18 6.41
CA PRO A 120 7.08 -25.92 4.97
C PRO A 120 6.09 -24.82 4.60
N VAL A 121 4.93 -24.76 5.28
CA VAL A 121 3.91 -23.73 5.02
C VAL A 121 4.40 -22.34 5.41
N ARG A 122 5.04 -22.18 6.56
CA ARG A 122 5.60 -20.88 6.97
C ARG A 122 6.70 -20.39 6.03
N ILE A 123 7.55 -21.30 5.55
CA ILE A 123 8.60 -20.95 4.58
C ILE A 123 7.96 -20.53 3.25
N ALA A 124 7.02 -21.31 2.72
CA ALA A 124 6.35 -21.01 1.46
C ALA A 124 5.52 -19.71 1.53
N ALA A 125 4.81 -19.48 2.63
CA ALA A 125 4.04 -18.25 2.85
C ALA A 125 4.96 -17.04 3.02
N GLY A 126 6.06 -17.18 3.74
CA GLY A 126 7.06 -16.12 3.91
C GLY A 126 7.75 -15.76 2.60
N THR A 127 8.22 -16.74 1.83
CA THR A 127 8.91 -16.50 0.55
C THR A 127 7.96 -15.95 -0.50
N SER A 128 6.73 -16.46 -0.60
CA SER A 128 5.73 -15.92 -1.52
C SER A 128 5.33 -14.49 -1.15
N SER A 129 5.10 -14.20 0.14
CA SER A 129 4.81 -12.85 0.61
C SER A 129 5.93 -11.87 0.27
N VAL A 130 7.19 -12.20 0.59
CA VAL A 130 8.34 -11.34 0.26
C VAL A 130 8.46 -11.13 -1.25
N THR A 131 8.32 -12.19 -2.04
CA THR A 131 8.41 -12.11 -3.51
C THR A 131 7.35 -11.18 -4.08
N VAL A 132 6.09 -11.37 -3.69
CA VAL A 132 4.97 -10.53 -4.14
C VAL A 132 5.14 -9.09 -3.66
N SER A 133 5.54 -8.87 -2.40
CA SER A 133 5.80 -7.54 -1.86
C SER A 133 6.91 -6.81 -2.61
N VAL A 134 8.02 -7.47 -2.95
CA VAL A 134 9.11 -6.85 -3.71
C VAL A 134 8.63 -6.43 -5.10
N LEU A 135 7.95 -7.32 -5.84
CA LEU A 135 7.40 -7.00 -7.16
C LEU A 135 6.42 -5.82 -7.10
N TYR A 136 5.56 -5.83 -6.08
CA TYR A 136 4.58 -4.78 -5.85
C TYR A 136 5.24 -3.43 -5.51
N LEU A 137 6.26 -3.42 -4.65
CA LEU A 137 7.00 -2.20 -4.30
C LEU A 137 7.77 -1.63 -5.49
N VAL A 138 8.35 -2.47 -6.35
CA VAL A 138 8.99 -2.01 -7.59
C VAL A 138 7.98 -1.30 -8.48
N ALA A 139 6.80 -1.90 -8.70
CA ALA A 139 5.74 -1.28 -9.49
C ALA A 139 5.28 0.07 -8.89
N GLN A 140 5.11 0.14 -7.57
CA GLN A 140 4.77 1.39 -6.89
C GLN A 140 5.85 2.47 -7.05
N MET A 141 7.13 2.09 -6.95
CA MET A 141 8.23 3.05 -7.06
C MET A 141 8.31 3.65 -8.46
N VAL A 142 8.08 2.84 -9.51
CA VAL A 142 7.97 3.34 -10.89
C VAL A 142 6.80 4.31 -11.04
N GLY A 143 5.65 3.98 -10.45
CA GLY A 143 4.48 4.85 -10.45
C GLY A 143 4.68 6.16 -9.69
N ALA A 144 5.27 6.12 -8.51
CA ALA A 144 5.58 7.31 -7.73
C ALA A 144 6.62 8.19 -8.47
N GLY A 145 7.64 7.57 -9.07
CA GLY A 145 8.66 8.26 -9.85
C GLY A 145 8.10 9.00 -11.06
N SER A 146 7.15 8.39 -11.79
CA SER A 146 6.50 9.05 -12.93
C SER A 146 5.63 10.23 -12.50
N LEU A 147 4.89 10.12 -11.40
CA LEU A 147 4.11 11.22 -10.83
C LEU A 147 4.99 12.38 -10.37
N VAL A 148 6.12 12.09 -9.70
CA VAL A 148 7.09 13.11 -9.28
C VAL A 148 7.74 13.79 -10.48
N ALA A 149 8.08 13.03 -11.53
CA ALA A 149 8.63 13.59 -12.77
C ALA A 149 7.65 14.57 -13.45
N LEU A 150 6.36 14.24 -13.48
CA LEU A 150 5.31 15.13 -13.97
C LEU A 150 5.18 16.40 -13.12
N LEU A 151 5.23 16.28 -11.79
CA LEU A 151 5.15 17.43 -10.87
C LEU A 151 6.35 18.38 -10.99
N LEU A 152 7.54 17.85 -11.25
CA LEU A 152 8.77 18.65 -11.40
C LEU A 152 8.97 19.20 -12.82
N GLY A 153 8.12 18.80 -13.78
CA GLY A 153 8.29 19.14 -15.19
C GLY A 153 9.56 18.53 -15.82
N VAL A 154 10.24 17.63 -15.11
CA VAL A 154 11.43 16.93 -15.61
C VAL A 154 10.92 15.71 -16.36
N GLN A 155 10.73 15.85 -17.67
CA GLN A 155 10.57 14.66 -18.52
C GLN A 155 11.85 13.82 -18.43
N ALA A 156 11.77 12.66 -17.78
CA ALA A 156 12.80 11.63 -17.78
C ALA A 156 12.96 11.09 -19.21
N GLY A 157 13.65 11.85 -20.08
CA GLY A 157 13.76 11.54 -21.50
C GLY A 157 14.28 12.64 -22.42
N GLN A 158 14.38 13.91 -21.99
CA GLN A 158 15.05 14.92 -22.82
C GLN A 158 16.57 14.85 -22.61
N ARG A 159 17.23 13.99 -23.41
CA ARG A 159 18.63 14.23 -23.80
C ARG A 159 18.70 15.66 -24.34
N ALA A 160 19.51 16.50 -23.69
CA ALA A 160 19.92 17.77 -24.26
C ALA A 160 20.44 17.50 -25.70
N PRO A 161 19.86 18.10 -26.75
CA PRO A 161 20.52 18.16 -28.03
C PRO A 161 21.71 19.09 -27.84
N GLY A 162 22.91 18.58 -28.07
CA GLY A 162 24.13 19.35 -27.94
C GLY A 162 24.07 20.65 -28.72
N ARG A 163 24.44 21.73 -28.05
CA ARG A 163 25.28 22.81 -28.57
C ARG A 163 26.10 23.36 -27.42
#